data_AF-A0A519PIJ7-F1
#
_entry.id   AF-A0A519PIJ7-F1
#
_cell.length_a   1.000
_cell.length_b   1.000
_cell.length_c   1.000
_cell.angle_alpha   90.00
_cell.angle_beta   90.00
_cell.angle_gamma   90.00
#
_symmetry.space_group_name_H-M   'P 1'
#
loop_
_entity.id
_entity.type
_entity.pdbx_description
1 polymer ?
#
loop_
_entity_poly.entity_id
_entity_poly.type
_entity_poly.pdbx_seq_one_letter_code
_entity_poly.pdbx_strand_id
1 'polypeptide(L)'
;MELAVGGSGSIRAGTSGDLHAAVGGSGSITAGATRRLEAAVGGSGDITVARVDGSAEVSIGGAGDVTIRDGEAPQLKVAIGGSGNVDYGGAAGDVSVSIAGSGDVRVRSASGQVQRAVVGSGTVTIGR
;
A
#
# COMPACT_ATOMS: atom_id res chain seq x y z
N MET A 1 -13.11 -1.23 -9.69
CA MET A 1 -13.58 0.03 -9.08
C MET A 1 -12.41 1.00 -9.12
N GLU A 2 -12.63 2.23 -9.56
CA GLU A 2 -11.60 3.26 -9.66
C GLU A 2 -11.97 4.43 -8.75
N LEU A 3 -11.05 4.81 -7.87
CA LEU A 3 -11.19 5.92 -6.95
C LEU A 3 -9.97 6.82 -7.12
N ALA A 4 -10.20 8.09 -7.48
CA ALA A 4 -9.13 9.07 -7.62
C ALA A 4 -9.47 10.33 -6.81
N VAL A 5 -8.53 10.82 -6.01
CA VAL A 5 -8.64 12.09 -5.28
C VAL A 5 -7.56 13.05 -5.76
N GLY A 6 -8.00 14.18 -6.33
CA GLY A 6 -7.16 15.35 -6.57
C GLY A 6 -7.40 16.42 -5.50
N GLY A 7 -6.36 16.90 -4.82
CA GLY A 7 -6.48 17.94 -3.78
C GLY A 7 -6.61 17.35 -2.36
N SER A 8 -7.56 17.85 -1.56
CA SER A 8 -7.72 17.53 -0.13
C SER A 8 -9.02 16.78 0.22
N GLY A 9 -9.68 16.21 -0.80
CA GLY A 9 -10.95 15.50 -0.63
C GLY A 9 -10.82 14.17 0.12
N SER A 10 -11.96 13.61 0.54
CA SER A 10 -12.00 12.25 1.09
C SER A 10 -13.00 11.39 0.32
N ILE A 11 -12.60 10.16 -0.01
CA ILE A 11 -13.47 9.17 -0.65
C ILE A 11 -13.63 7.98 0.29
N ARG A 12 -14.86 7.50 0.41
CA ARG A 12 -15.19 6.25 1.11
C ARG A 12 -15.88 5.31 0.16
N ALA A 13 -15.35 4.10 0.04
CA ALA A 13 -15.93 3.03 -0.75
C ALA A 13 -16.10 1.76 0.08
N GLY A 14 -17.10 0.96 -0.26
CA GLY A 14 -17.35 -0.33 0.37
C GLY A 14 -16.44 -1.44 -0.17
N THR A 15 -16.94 -2.67 -0.08
CA THR A 15 -16.27 -3.85 -0.66
C THR A 15 -16.27 -3.79 -2.18
N SER A 16 -15.18 -4.24 -2.80
CA SER A 16 -15.05 -4.33 -4.26
C SER A 16 -14.30 -5.61 -4.66
N GLY A 17 -14.39 -5.99 -5.93
CA GLY A 17 -13.60 -7.11 -6.45
C GLY A 17 -12.17 -6.66 -6.75
N ASP A 18 -12.05 -5.69 -7.65
CA ASP A 18 -10.81 -5.01 -8.01
C ASP A 18 -10.93 -3.53 -7.63
N LEU A 19 -9.89 -2.99 -7.00
CA LEU A 19 -9.83 -1.62 -6.52
C LEU A 19 -8.55 -0.94 -7.02
N HIS A 20 -8.71 0.10 -7.82
CA HIS A 20 -7.67 1.06 -8.16
C HIS A 20 -7.92 2.33 -7.35
N ALA A 21 -6.99 2.69 -6.46
CA ALA A 21 -7.09 3.83 -5.57
C ALA A 21 -5.90 4.77 -5.79
N ALA A 22 -6.15 5.99 -6.26
CA ALA A 22 -5.13 6.98 -6.56
C ALA A 22 -5.34 8.27 -5.76
N VAL A 23 -4.31 8.77 -5.10
CA VAL A 23 -4.33 10.04 -4.38
C VAL A 23 -3.26 10.98 -4.93
N GLY A 24 -3.68 12.09 -5.54
CA GLY A 24 -2.84 13.20 -5.99
C GLY A 24 -3.14 14.46 -5.19
N GLY A 25 -2.41 14.67 -4.09
CA GLY A 25 -2.62 15.79 -3.17
C GLY A 25 -2.45 15.36 -1.72
N SER A 26 -3.30 15.87 -0.84
CA SER A 26 -3.33 15.59 0.61
C SER A 26 -4.66 14.97 1.07
N GLY A 27 -5.45 14.45 0.13
CA GLY A 27 -6.72 13.79 0.41
C GLY A 27 -6.58 12.39 0.99
N SER A 28 -7.70 11.73 1.25
CA SER A 28 -7.72 10.37 1.78
C SER A 28 -8.71 9.46 1.06
N ILE A 29 -8.34 8.19 0.90
CA ILE A 29 -9.24 7.14 0.40
C ILE A 29 -9.38 6.08 1.48
N THR A 30 -10.61 5.76 1.85
CA THR A 30 -10.92 4.60 2.68
C THR A 30 -11.75 3.61 1.88
N ALA A 31 -11.30 2.37 1.77
CA ALA A 31 -12.04 1.30 1.10
C ALA A 31 -12.28 0.11 2.03
N GLY A 32 -13.34 -0.64 1.72
CA GLY A 32 -13.67 -1.90 2.39
C GLY A 32 -12.75 -3.05 1.98
N ALA A 33 -13.28 -4.28 1.97
CA ALA A 33 -12.53 -5.43 1.50
C ALA A 33 -12.37 -5.41 -0.03
N THR A 34 -11.23 -5.85 -0.54
CA THR A 34 -11.01 -6.06 -1.98
C THR A 34 -10.26 -7.36 -2.25
N ARG A 35 -10.37 -7.91 -3.47
CA ARG A 35 -9.53 -9.05 -3.89
C ARG A 35 -8.27 -8.58 -4.59
N ARG A 36 -8.36 -7.53 -5.42
CA ARG A 36 -7.20 -6.90 -6.04
C ARG A 36 -7.11 -5.44 -5.64
N LEU A 37 -5.91 -5.02 -5.26
CA LEU A 37 -5.63 -3.65 -4.90
C LEU A 37 -4.47 -3.12 -5.74
N GLU A 38 -4.70 -2.00 -6.40
CA GLU A 38 -3.68 -1.11 -6.95
C GLU A 38 -3.82 0.23 -6.23
N ALA A 39 -2.86 0.57 -5.37
CA ALA A 39 -2.84 1.81 -4.63
C ALA A 39 -1.70 2.70 -5.13
N ALA A 40 -2.00 3.95 -5.49
CA ALA A 40 -1.04 4.94 -5.96
C ALA A 40 -1.15 6.24 -5.16
N VAL A 41 -0.05 6.72 -4.59
CA VAL A 41 0.00 7.98 -3.84
C VAL A 41 1.06 8.89 -4.44
N GLY A 42 0.64 9.97 -5.10
CA GLY A 42 1.50 10.96 -5.75
C GLY A 42 1.69 12.26 -4.96
N GLY A 43 1.37 12.26 -3.66
CA GLY A 43 1.43 13.45 -2.80
C GLY A 43 1.69 13.08 -1.35
N SER A 44 0.94 13.69 -0.43
CA SER A 44 1.02 13.48 1.02
C SER A 44 -0.33 13.03 1.60
N GLY A 45 -1.15 12.39 0.78
CA GLY A 45 -2.45 11.85 1.18
C GLY A 45 -2.40 10.35 1.47
N ASP A 46 -3.45 9.85 2.12
CA ASP A 46 -3.44 8.51 2.72
C ASP A 46 -4.45 7.56 2.07
N ILE A 47 -4.05 6.30 1.90
CA ILE A 47 -4.96 5.24 1.45
C ILE A 47 -5.09 4.19 2.55
N THR A 48 -6.32 3.93 2.96
CA THR A 48 -6.64 2.91 3.95
C THR A 48 -7.58 1.87 3.37
N VAL A 49 -7.18 0.60 3.40
CA VAL A 49 -8.00 -0.53 2.93
C VAL A 49 -8.23 -1.48 4.09
N ALA A 50 -9.49 -1.90 4.29
CA ALA A 50 -9.85 -2.74 5.43
C ALA A 50 -9.30 -4.17 5.32
N ARG A 51 -9.35 -4.76 4.12
CA ARG A 51 -8.90 -6.14 3.86
C ARG A 51 -8.50 -6.32 2.39
N VAL A 52 -7.41 -7.04 2.11
CA VAL A 52 -7.07 -7.48 0.75
C VAL A 52 -6.86 -8.99 0.71
N ASP A 53 -7.73 -9.72 0.01
CA ASP A 53 -7.67 -11.18 -0.11
C ASP A 53 -7.28 -11.60 -1.55
N GLY A 54 -6.10 -11.14 -1.99
CA GLY A 54 -5.54 -11.40 -3.32
C GLY A 54 -4.35 -10.50 -3.66
N SER A 55 -4.15 -10.14 -4.93
CA SER A 55 -2.95 -9.37 -5.33
C SER A 55 -2.99 -7.93 -4.82
N ALA A 56 -1.92 -7.48 -4.17
CA ALA A 56 -1.78 -6.11 -3.69
C ALA A 56 -0.53 -5.45 -4.29
N GLU A 57 -0.73 -4.36 -5.03
CA GLU A 57 0.33 -3.49 -5.53
C GLU A 57 0.17 -2.08 -4.95
N VAL A 58 1.24 -1.57 -4.36
CA VAL A 58 1.28 -0.26 -3.72
C VAL A 58 2.44 0.55 -4.28
N SER A 59 2.16 1.75 -4.77
CA SER A 59 3.13 2.69 -5.31
C SER A 59 3.00 4.05 -4.63
N ILE A 60 4.08 4.54 -4.02
CA ILE A 60 4.13 5.86 -3.37
C ILE A 60 5.22 6.69 -4.05
N GLY A 61 4.85 7.80 -4.67
CA GLY A 61 5.75 8.78 -5.30
C GLY A 61 5.84 10.09 -4.52
N GLY A 62 5.71 10.05 -3.19
CA GLY A 62 5.63 11.23 -2.33
C GLY A 62 5.88 10.91 -0.85
N ALA A 63 5.08 11.51 0.03
CA ALA A 63 5.19 11.41 1.49
C ALA A 63 3.91 10.92 2.18
N GLY A 64 2.94 10.40 1.42
CA GLY A 64 1.69 9.86 1.98
C GLY A 64 1.80 8.38 2.35
N ASP A 65 0.87 7.91 3.17
CA ASP A 65 0.93 6.56 3.73
C ASP A 65 -0.15 5.63 3.15
N VAL A 66 0.18 4.34 3.06
CA VAL A 66 -0.78 3.29 2.68
C VAL A 66 -0.89 2.25 3.78
N THR A 67 -2.11 2.08 4.30
CA THR A 67 -2.42 1.09 5.34
C THR A 67 -3.42 0.07 4.82
N ILE A 68 -3.03 -1.21 4.84
CA ILE A 68 -3.91 -2.34 4.58
C ILE A 68 -4.03 -3.11 5.90
N ARG A 69 -5.20 -3.02 6.55
CA ARG A 69 -5.34 -3.46 7.96
C ARG A 69 -5.20 -4.97 8.15
N ASP A 70 -5.66 -5.74 7.18
CA ASP A 70 -5.68 -7.21 7.24
C ASP A 70 -5.78 -7.80 5.82
N GLY A 71 -5.71 -9.13 5.72
CA GLY A 71 -5.92 -9.85 4.46
C GLY A 71 -4.93 -10.98 4.23
N GLU A 72 -5.15 -11.70 3.15
CA GLU A 72 -4.24 -12.74 2.67
C GLU A 72 -3.90 -12.47 1.20
N ALA A 73 -2.69 -11.96 0.97
CA ALA A 73 -2.22 -11.59 -0.34
C ALA A 73 -1.18 -12.60 -0.83
N PRO A 74 -1.47 -13.41 -1.87
CA PRO A 74 -0.49 -14.32 -2.44
C PRO A 74 0.78 -13.60 -2.93
N GLN A 75 0.60 -12.37 -3.40
CA GLN A 75 1.67 -11.49 -3.84
C GLN A 75 1.42 -10.07 -3.33
N LEU A 76 2.42 -9.52 -2.65
CA LEU A 76 2.48 -8.13 -2.21
C LEU A 76 3.65 -7.44 -2.89
N LYS A 77 3.37 -6.40 -3.68
CA LYS A 77 4.38 -5.57 -4.33
C LYS A 77 4.29 -4.15 -3.80
N VAL A 78 5.40 -3.62 -3.31
CA VAL A 78 5.49 -2.28 -2.75
C VAL A 78 6.64 -1.53 -3.42
N ALA A 79 6.34 -0.36 -3.98
CA ALA A 79 7.30 0.57 -4.53
C ALA A 79 7.16 1.93 -3.85
N ILE A 80 8.24 2.46 -3.28
CA ILE A 80 8.28 3.78 -2.65
C ILE A 80 9.38 4.60 -3.30
N GLY A 81 9.03 5.69 -3.96
CA GLY A 81 9.91 6.75 -4.43
C GLY A 81 9.66 8.02 -3.64
N GLY A 82 10.25 8.13 -2.44
CA GLY A 82 10.00 9.24 -1.51
C GLY A 82 10.16 8.86 -0.04
N SER A 83 9.25 9.38 0.79
CA SER A 83 9.33 9.31 2.27
C SER A 83 8.09 8.69 2.92
N GLY A 84 7.10 8.27 2.13
CA GLY A 84 5.86 7.68 2.65
C GLY A 84 6.05 6.24 3.13
N ASN A 85 5.10 5.74 3.91
CA ASN A 85 5.17 4.43 4.55
C ASN A 85 4.08 3.49 4.08
N VAL A 86 4.37 2.19 4.14
CA VAL A 86 3.37 1.13 3.90
C VAL A 86 3.28 0.22 5.10
N ASP A 87 2.06 0.05 5.62
CA ASP A 87 1.74 -0.94 6.64
C ASP A 87 0.76 -1.97 6.07
N TYR A 88 1.24 -3.20 5.92
CA TYR A 88 0.42 -4.35 5.56
C TYR A 88 0.24 -5.25 6.78
N GLY A 89 -0.93 -5.14 7.39
CA GLY A 89 -1.35 -5.98 8.50
C GLY A 89 -1.68 -7.42 8.11
N GLY A 90 -1.84 -7.77 6.84
CA GLY A 90 -2.22 -9.15 6.48
C GLY A 90 -1.08 -10.18 6.56
N ALA A 91 -1.40 -11.40 6.14
CA ALA A 91 -0.42 -12.39 5.72
C ALA A 91 -0.12 -12.20 4.22
N ALA A 92 1.16 -12.23 3.85
CA ALA A 92 1.59 -12.21 2.47
C ALA A 92 2.26 -13.54 2.09
N GLY A 93 2.11 -13.96 0.84
CA GLY A 93 2.91 -15.01 0.23
C GLY A 93 4.27 -14.43 -0.17
N ASP A 94 4.41 -14.13 -1.46
CA ASP A 94 5.60 -13.48 -2.01
C ASP A 94 5.54 -11.97 -1.77
N VAL A 95 6.62 -11.41 -1.25
CA VAL A 95 6.76 -9.99 -0.93
C VAL A 95 7.90 -9.40 -1.75
N SER A 96 7.61 -8.39 -2.56
CA SER A 96 8.59 -7.62 -3.31
C SER A 96 8.52 -6.16 -2.89
N VAL A 97 9.55 -5.68 -2.20
CA VAL A 97 9.63 -4.30 -1.73
C VAL A 97 10.79 -3.58 -2.41
N SER A 98 10.51 -2.41 -2.98
CA SER A 98 11.50 -1.50 -3.57
C SER A 98 11.33 -0.11 -2.99
N ILE A 99 12.37 0.41 -2.36
CA ILE A 99 12.38 1.73 -1.73
C ILE A 99 13.52 2.54 -2.35
N ALA A 100 13.20 3.71 -2.88
CA ALA A 100 14.11 4.75 -3.33
C ALA A 100 13.81 6.01 -2.51
N GLY A 101 14.52 6.19 -1.39
CA GLY A 101 14.30 7.29 -0.45
C GLY A 101 14.40 6.86 1.01
N SER A 102 13.49 7.37 1.84
CA SER A 102 13.54 7.22 3.31
C SER A 102 12.25 6.66 3.91
N GLY A 103 11.33 6.16 3.08
CA GLY A 103 10.09 5.54 3.55
C GLY A 103 10.30 4.15 4.17
N ASP A 104 9.37 3.73 5.04
CA ASP A 104 9.40 2.42 5.68
C ASP A 104 8.28 1.50 5.17
N VAL A 105 8.57 0.20 5.13
CA VAL A 105 7.58 -0.85 4.83
C VAL A 105 7.51 -1.84 5.97
N ARG A 106 6.31 -2.03 6.53
CA ARG A 106 6.01 -3.03 7.54
C ARG A 106 5.02 -4.04 6.99
N VAL A 107 5.35 -5.32 7.13
CA VAL A 107 4.50 -6.46 6.74
C VAL A 107 4.35 -7.36 7.95
N ARG A 108 3.11 -7.64 8.38
CA ARG A 108 2.86 -8.46 9.58
C ARG A 108 3.45 -9.85 9.46
N SER A 109 3.25 -10.53 8.33
CA SER A 109 3.81 -11.85 8.08
C SER A 109 4.01 -12.11 6.59
N ALA A 110 5.09 -12.82 6.23
CA ALA A 110 5.33 -13.31 4.89
C ALA A 110 5.68 -14.81 4.95
N SER A 111 5.06 -15.60 4.09
CA SER A 111 5.23 -17.06 4.03
C SER A 111 5.99 -17.54 2.79
N GLY A 112 6.09 -16.70 1.76
CA GLY A 112 6.78 -16.98 0.49
C GLY A 112 8.14 -16.30 0.37
N GLN A 113 8.54 -16.01 -0.86
CA GLN A 113 9.81 -15.35 -1.15
C GLN A 113 9.75 -13.87 -0.80
N VAL A 114 10.83 -13.37 -0.19
CA VAL A 114 10.95 -11.97 0.19
C VAL A 114 12.10 -11.32 -0.57
N GLN A 115 11.78 -10.37 -1.44
CA GLN A 115 12.72 -9.54 -2.17
C GLN A 115 12.68 -8.12 -1.64
N ARG A 116 13.85 -7.55 -1.34
CA ARG A 116 13.98 -6.21 -0.75
C ARG A 116 15.08 -5.47 -1.49
N ALA A 117 14.73 -4.35 -2.10
CA ALA A 117 15.65 -3.41 -2.68
C ALA A 117 15.46 -2.07 -1.97
N VAL A 118 16.49 -1.57 -1.30
CA VAL A 118 16.44 -0.27 -0.62
C VAL A 118 17.61 0.56 -1.09
N VAL A 119 17.31 1.72 -1.64
CA VAL A 119 18.26 2.74 -2.04
C VAL A 119 17.93 3.99 -1.24
N GLY A 120 18.71 4.25 -0.18
CA GLY A 120 18.49 5.36 0.74
C GLY A 120 18.53 4.90 2.20
N SER A 121 17.65 5.47 3.04
CA SER A 121 17.63 5.24 4.50
C SER A 121 16.37 4.53 5.01
N GLY A 122 15.48 4.11 4.11
CA GLY A 122 14.24 3.42 4.47
C GLY A 122 14.48 2.03 5.08
N THR A 123 13.51 1.54 5.85
CA THR A 123 13.56 0.22 6.49
C THR A 123 12.45 -0.69 5.98
N VAL A 124 12.76 -1.97 5.80
CA VAL A 124 11.75 -3.01 5.55
C VAL A 124 11.72 -3.96 6.74
N THR A 125 10.58 -4.04 7.43
CA THR A 125 10.35 -4.96 8.54
C THR A 125 9.27 -5.97 8.15
N ILE A 126 9.55 -7.26 8.35
CA ILE A 126 8.58 -8.34 8.12
C ILE A 126 8.60 -9.24 9.34
N GLY A 127 7.43 -9.56 9.88
CA GLY A 127 7.31 -10.34 11.11
C GLY A 127 7.50 -9.48 12.36
N ARG A 128 7.02 -9.99 13.49
CA ARG A 128 7.28 -9.46 14.82
C ARG A 128 7.94 -10.53 15.67
#